data_AF-A0A5R9B5K5-F1
#
_entry.id   AF-A0A5R9B5K5-F1
#
_cell.length_a   1.000
_cell.length_b   1.000
_cell.length_c   1.000
_cell.angle_alpha   90.00
_cell.angle_beta   90.00
_cell.angle_gamma   90.00
#
_symmetry.space_group_name_H-M   'P 1'
#
loop_
_entity.id
_entity.type
_entity.pdbx_description
1 polymer ?
#
loop_
_entity_poly.entity_id
_entity_poly.type
_entity_poly.pdbx_seq_one_letter_code
_entity_poly.pdbx_strand_id
1 'polypeptide(L)'
;MKDLILKHVLNGEFESVKRLMSQTDFMEFEELYISSAHEAENIMFYTCILDMMKVEETAEMHDLAFLLLVYPLSELQGALDSAYYHAESSIKLTEGKEVKSLLQMLLLHAVPEPVISDKKAFEISRQILKLDPTNSVARNVLKETAKRMDNVVVDFNELNRFKNAH
;
A
#
# COMPACT_ATOMS: atom_id res chain seq x y z
N MET A 1 10.65 10.45 -21.93
CA MET A 1 9.24 10.18 -21.55
C MET A 1 8.90 10.81 -20.20
N LYS A 2 9.77 10.70 -19.19
CA LYS A 2 9.64 11.40 -17.89
C LYS A 2 9.14 12.85 -17.99
N ASP A 3 9.84 13.70 -18.75
CA ASP A 3 9.48 15.12 -18.92
C ASP A 3 8.08 15.33 -19.52
N LEU A 4 7.62 14.41 -20.37
CA LEU A 4 6.27 14.45 -20.95
C LEU A 4 5.23 14.09 -19.89
N ILE A 5 5.48 13.05 -19.07
CA ILE A 5 4.60 12.68 -17.95
C ILE A 5 4.46 13.88 -17.00
N LEU A 6 5.59 14.44 -16.56
CA LEU A 6 5.61 15.60 -15.66
C LEU A 6 4.79 16.76 -16.23
N LYS A 7 5.07 17.16 -17.49
CA LYS A 7 4.35 18.25 -18.16
C LYS A 7 2.85 17.97 -18.24
N HIS A 8 2.46 16.80 -18.75
CA HIS A 8 1.05 16.47 -18.97
C HIS A 8 0.28 16.38 -17.65
N VAL A 9 0.86 15.78 -16.60
CA VAL A 9 0.24 15.71 -15.28
C VAL A 9 0.01 17.11 -14.70
N LEU A 10 1.05 17.97 -14.68
CA LEU A 10 0.96 19.30 -14.08
C LEU A 10 0.02 20.25 -14.84
N ASN A 11 -0.20 20.01 -16.14
CA ASN A 11 -1.15 20.76 -16.95
C ASN A 11 -2.59 20.20 -16.92
N GLY A 12 -2.84 19.08 -16.22
CA GLY A 12 -4.15 18.42 -16.21
C GLY A 12 -4.49 17.70 -17.53
N GLU A 13 -3.50 17.40 -18.36
CA GLU A 13 -3.65 16.75 -19.66
C GLU A 13 -3.70 15.21 -19.50
N PHE A 14 -4.60 14.70 -18.66
CA PHE A 14 -4.62 13.30 -18.21
C PHE A 14 -4.84 12.29 -19.35
N GLU A 15 -5.60 12.66 -20.39
CA GLU A 15 -5.73 11.83 -21.59
C GLU A 15 -4.39 11.61 -22.32
N SER A 16 -3.49 12.59 -22.27
CA SER A 16 -2.13 12.42 -22.82
C SER A 16 -1.31 11.45 -21.98
N VAL A 17 -1.44 11.52 -20.66
CA VAL A 17 -0.79 10.58 -19.74
C VAL A 17 -1.32 9.16 -19.96
N LYS A 18 -2.64 9.00 -20.14
CA LYS A 18 -3.27 7.70 -20.42
C LYS A 18 -2.75 7.08 -21.72
N ARG A 19 -2.57 7.91 -22.77
CA ARG A 19 -1.96 7.44 -24.02
C ARG A 19 -0.53 6.99 -23.82
N LEU A 20 0.30 7.74 -23.09
CA LEU A 20 1.67 7.33 -22.78
C LEU A 20 1.71 5.99 -22.05
N MET A 21 0.85 5.80 -21.05
CA MET A 21 0.71 4.53 -20.33
C MET A 21 0.36 3.38 -21.25
N SER A 22 -0.60 3.56 -22.18
CA SER A 22 -1.02 2.51 -23.12
C SER A 22 0.03 2.14 -24.18
N GLN A 23 1.04 2.98 -24.38
CA GLN A 23 2.08 2.83 -25.40
C GLN A 23 3.40 2.31 -24.84
N THR A 24 3.46 2.09 -23.53
CA THR A 24 4.68 1.76 -22.79
C THR A 24 4.42 0.51 -21.96
N ASP A 25 5.46 -0.27 -21.68
CA ASP A 25 5.33 -1.34 -20.69
C ASP A 25 4.89 -0.74 -19.34
N PHE A 26 4.00 -1.42 -18.62
CA PHE A 26 3.44 -0.85 -17.41
C PHE A 26 4.49 -0.63 -16.32
N MET A 27 5.47 -1.53 -16.20
CA MET A 27 6.55 -1.37 -15.21
C MET A 27 7.45 -0.19 -15.55
N GLU A 28 7.78 -0.01 -16.84
CA GLU A 28 8.53 1.16 -17.30
C GLU A 28 7.73 2.46 -17.06
N PHE A 29 6.44 2.47 -17.34
CA PHE A 29 5.58 3.61 -17.05
C PHE A 29 5.51 3.90 -15.55
N GLU A 30 5.29 2.89 -14.70
CA GLU A 30 5.26 3.00 -13.23
C GLU A 30 6.54 3.67 -12.72
N GLU A 31 7.72 3.19 -13.13
CA GLU A 31 9.02 3.76 -12.73
C GLU A 31 9.14 5.24 -13.13
N LEU A 32 8.85 5.56 -14.39
CA LEU A 32 8.93 6.93 -14.91
C LEU A 32 7.90 7.86 -14.23
N TYR A 33 6.71 7.35 -13.92
CA TYR A 33 5.64 8.08 -13.28
C TYR A 33 5.99 8.41 -11.83
N ILE A 34 6.44 7.41 -11.05
CA ILE A 34 6.90 7.58 -9.67
C ILE A 34 8.12 8.51 -9.62
N SER A 35 9.09 8.36 -10.54
CA SER A 35 10.25 9.24 -10.62
C SER A 35 9.87 10.70 -10.92
N SER A 36 8.85 10.92 -11.75
CA SER A 36 8.31 12.26 -12.05
C SER A 36 7.60 12.84 -10.84
N ALA A 37 6.79 12.03 -10.14
CA ALA A 37 6.09 12.45 -8.94
C ALA A 37 7.06 12.81 -7.80
N HIS A 38 8.14 12.04 -7.63
CA HIS A 38 9.15 12.30 -6.61
C HIS A 38 9.91 13.61 -6.85
N GLU A 39 10.17 13.97 -8.12
CA GLU A 39 10.82 15.25 -8.44
C GLU A 39 9.88 16.45 -8.24
N ALA A 40 8.59 16.27 -8.51
CA ALA A 40 7.62 17.37 -8.48
C ALA A 40 6.93 17.55 -7.12
N GLU A 41 6.86 16.49 -6.30
CA GLU A 41 6.17 16.42 -5.01
C GLU A 41 4.73 16.99 -5.07
N ASN A 42 4.00 16.68 -6.16
CA ASN A 42 2.73 17.32 -6.46
C ASN A 42 1.54 16.35 -6.45
N ILE A 43 0.45 16.73 -5.76
CA ILE A 43 -0.78 15.92 -5.66
C ILE A 43 -1.50 15.71 -7.00
N MET A 44 -1.17 16.47 -8.04
CA MET A 44 -1.71 16.27 -9.39
C MET A 44 -1.40 14.87 -9.94
N PHE A 45 -0.29 14.23 -9.52
CA PHE A 45 0.00 12.85 -9.89
C PHE A 45 -1.06 11.90 -9.32
N TYR A 46 -1.40 12.05 -8.04
CA TYR A 46 -2.48 11.27 -7.44
C TYR A 46 -3.84 11.56 -8.10
N THR A 47 -4.13 12.83 -8.38
CA THR A 47 -5.37 13.26 -9.04
C THR A 47 -5.53 12.64 -10.42
N CYS A 48 -4.44 12.58 -11.19
CA CYS A 48 -4.39 11.95 -12.51
C CYS A 48 -4.72 10.46 -12.43
N ILE A 49 -4.16 9.72 -11.47
CA ILE A 49 -4.46 8.28 -11.28
C ILE A 49 -5.93 8.08 -10.90
N LEU A 50 -6.47 8.89 -9.98
CA LEU A 50 -7.89 8.81 -9.62
C LEU A 50 -8.81 9.11 -10.80
N ASP A 51 -8.43 10.04 -11.69
CA ASP A 51 -9.20 10.32 -12.89
C ASP A 51 -9.20 9.14 -13.87
N MET A 52 -8.04 8.50 -14.06
CA MET A 52 -7.93 7.29 -14.89
C MET A 52 -8.77 6.13 -14.36
N MET A 53 -8.79 5.93 -13.05
CA MET A 53 -9.60 4.89 -12.39
C MET A 53 -11.11 5.06 -12.63
N LYS A 54 -11.61 6.28 -12.86
CA LYS A 54 -13.04 6.50 -13.19
C LYS A 54 -13.41 5.89 -14.54
N VAL A 55 -12.45 5.75 -15.45
CA VAL A 55 -12.67 5.14 -16.76
C VAL A 55 -12.51 3.63 -16.68
N GLU A 56 -11.46 3.18 -16.02
CA GLU A 56 -11.18 1.76 -15.81
C GLU A 56 -10.42 1.56 -14.50
N GLU A 57 -11.07 0.90 -13.54
CA GLU A 57 -10.50 0.59 -12.23
C GLU A 57 -9.79 -0.76 -12.31
N THR A 58 -8.47 -0.79 -12.04
CA THR A 58 -7.67 -2.02 -12.05
C THR A 58 -6.77 -2.11 -10.82
N ALA A 59 -6.32 -3.32 -10.49
CA ALA A 59 -5.41 -3.55 -9.38
C ALA A 59 -4.08 -2.82 -9.58
N GLU A 60 -3.56 -2.78 -10.82
CA GLU A 60 -2.33 -2.06 -11.19
C GLU A 60 -2.45 -0.55 -10.96
N MET A 61 -3.62 0.03 -11.23
CA MET A 61 -3.88 1.45 -10.91
C MET A 61 -3.83 1.68 -9.39
N HIS A 62 -4.41 0.78 -8.60
CA HIS A 62 -4.36 0.87 -7.14
C HIS A 62 -2.93 0.69 -6.61
N ASP A 63 -2.15 -0.21 -7.21
CA ASP A 63 -0.75 -0.40 -6.85
C ASP A 63 0.09 0.85 -7.13
N LEU A 64 -0.11 1.49 -8.28
CA LEU A 64 0.56 2.75 -8.63
C LEU A 64 0.14 3.89 -7.69
N ALA A 65 -1.15 4.00 -7.37
CA ALA A 65 -1.64 4.96 -6.38
C ALA A 65 -1.04 4.71 -4.98
N PHE A 66 -0.95 3.45 -4.56
CA PHE A 66 -0.30 3.07 -3.31
C PHE A 66 1.16 3.54 -3.29
N LEU A 67 1.92 3.26 -4.35
CA LEU A 67 3.33 3.66 -4.46
C LEU A 67 3.52 5.18 -4.40
N LEU A 68 2.64 5.95 -5.04
CA LEU A 68 2.64 7.42 -4.95
C LEU A 68 2.50 7.89 -3.50
N LEU A 69 1.62 7.25 -2.74
CA LEU A 69 1.23 7.68 -1.39
C LEU A 69 2.20 7.24 -0.30
N VAL A 70 2.92 6.13 -0.49
CA VAL A 70 3.94 5.67 0.47
C VAL A 70 5.34 6.16 0.16
N TYR A 71 5.55 6.78 -1.00
CA TYR A 71 6.87 7.26 -1.42
C TYR A 71 6.88 8.76 -1.82
N PRO A 72 6.55 9.19 -3.06
CA PRO A 72 6.62 10.61 -3.42
C PRO A 72 5.75 11.55 -2.58
N LEU A 73 4.63 11.07 -2.05
CA LEU A 73 3.62 11.86 -1.35
C LEU A 73 3.48 11.47 0.14
N SER A 74 4.43 10.72 0.70
CA SER A 74 4.35 10.18 2.07
C SER A 74 4.17 11.25 3.14
N GLU A 75 4.70 12.45 2.90
CA GLU A 75 4.66 13.57 3.84
C GLU A 75 3.31 14.30 3.86
N LEU A 76 2.40 13.98 2.93
CA LEU A 76 1.06 14.56 2.95
C LEU A 76 0.22 13.92 4.06
N GLN A 77 -0.45 14.76 4.84
CA GLN A 77 -1.36 14.28 5.87
C GLN A 77 -2.46 13.39 5.26
N GLY A 78 -2.59 12.17 5.79
CA GLY A 78 -3.55 11.17 5.30
C GLY A 78 -3.03 10.32 4.13
N ALA A 79 -1.80 10.50 3.66
CA ALA A 79 -1.25 9.72 2.56
C ALA A 79 -1.26 8.21 2.85
N LEU A 80 -0.82 7.80 4.05
CA LEU A 80 -0.81 6.39 4.45
C LEU A 80 -2.22 5.80 4.63
N ASP A 81 -3.20 6.60 5.07
CA ASP A 81 -4.61 6.18 5.13
C ASP A 81 -5.19 5.98 3.72
N SER A 82 -4.86 6.86 2.78
CA SER A 82 -5.20 6.68 1.37
C SER A 82 -4.47 5.48 0.77
N ALA A 83 -3.22 5.23 1.13
CA ALA A 83 -2.49 4.05 0.69
C ALA A 83 -3.18 2.76 1.18
N TYR A 84 -3.65 2.74 2.43
CA TYR A 84 -4.46 1.65 2.96
C TYR A 84 -5.71 1.38 2.12
N TYR A 85 -6.44 2.44 1.75
CA TYR A 85 -7.60 2.33 0.85
C TYR A 85 -7.24 1.67 -0.49
N HIS A 86 -6.13 2.06 -1.11
CA HIS A 86 -5.70 1.47 -2.38
C HIS A 86 -5.23 0.02 -2.24
N ALA A 87 -4.49 -0.32 -1.18
CA ALA A 87 -4.10 -1.71 -0.90
C ALA A 87 -5.33 -2.61 -0.68
N GLU A 88 -6.33 -2.16 0.09
CA GLU A 88 -7.59 -2.91 0.25
C GLU A 88 -8.35 -3.09 -1.06
N SER A 89 -8.38 -2.06 -1.90
CA SER A 89 -9.09 -2.11 -3.19
C SER A 89 -8.39 -3.07 -4.17
N SER A 90 -7.06 -3.02 -4.25
CA SER A 90 -6.23 -3.97 -5.01
C SER A 90 -6.47 -5.42 -4.55
N ILE A 91 -6.53 -5.65 -3.22
CA ILE A 91 -6.88 -6.98 -2.66
C ILE A 91 -8.30 -7.41 -3.07
N LYS A 92 -9.28 -6.51 -3.05
CA LYS A 92 -10.67 -6.84 -3.44
C LYS A 92 -10.77 -7.22 -4.91
N LEU A 93 -10.15 -6.44 -5.80
CA LEU A 93 -10.16 -6.68 -7.25
C LEU A 93 -9.46 -7.99 -7.62
N THR A 94 -8.43 -8.38 -6.87
CA THR A 94 -7.66 -9.62 -7.10
C THR A 94 -8.20 -10.81 -6.31
N GLU A 95 -9.33 -10.67 -5.62
CA GLU A 95 -9.88 -11.67 -4.69
C GLU A 95 -8.85 -12.14 -3.63
N GLY A 96 -7.89 -11.28 -3.30
CA GLY A 96 -6.80 -11.56 -2.38
C GLY A 96 -5.84 -12.66 -2.87
N LYS A 97 -5.73 -12.86 -4.20
CA LYS A 97 -4.81 -13.83 -4.81
C LYS A 97 -3.49 -13.20 -5.24
N GLU A 98 -3.40 -11.87 -5.26
CA GLU A 98 -2.19 -11.16 -5.63
C GLU A 98 -1.28 -10.92 -4.41
N VAL A 99 -0.06 -11.48 -4.45
CA VAL A 99 0.89 -11.39 -3.34
C VAL A 99 1.40 -9.95 -3.19
N LYS A 100 1.57 -9.21 -4.28
CA LYS A 100 2.00 -7.80 -4.24
C LYS A 100 1.05 -6.95 -3.40
N SER A 101 -0.26 -7.02 -3.64
CA SER A 101 -1.27 -6.26 -2.91
C SER A 101 -1.30 -6.60 -1.41
N LEU A 102 -1.06 -7.86 -1.06
CA LEU A 102 -0.97 -8.29 0.33
C LEU A 102 0.31 -7.81 1.02
N LEU A 103 1.45 -7.79 0.30
CA LEU A 103 2.71 -7.26 0.83
C LEU A 103 2.64 -5.75 1.08
N GLN A 104 1.94 -4.99 0.23
CA GLN A 104 1.65 -3.57 0.47
C GLN A 104 0.91 -3.35 1.79
N MET A 105 -0.02 -4.23 2.14
CA MET A 105 -0.70 -4.20 3.44
C MET A 105 0.27 -4.43 4.61
N LEU A 106 1.26 -5.32 4.45
CA LEU A 106 2.31 -5.51 5.45
C LEU A 106 3.28 -4.32 5.55
N LEU A 107 3.52 -3.59 4.46
CA LEU A 107 4.32 -2.36 4.49
C LEU A 107 3.69 -1.31 5.42
N LEU A 108 2.36 -1.16 5.38
CA LEU A 108 1.62 -0.24 6.24
C LEU A 108 1.60 -0.64 7.72
N HIS A 109 2.00 -1.86 8.04
CA HIS A 109 2.24 -2.32 9.41
C HIS A 109 3.65 -1.99 9.89
N ALA A 110 4.62 -1.90 8.98
CA ALA A 110 6.04 -1.71 9.29
C ALA A 110 6.45 -0.24 9.49
N VAL A 111 5.57 0.72 9.19
CA VAL A 111 5.83 2.15 9.42
C VAL A 111 5.83 2.49 10.94
N PRO A 112 6.48 3.60 11.37
CA PRO A 112 6.59 3.94 12.80
C PRO A 112 5.25 4.09 13.53
N GLU A 113 4.23 4.58 12.83
CA GLU A 113 2.84 4.63 13.28
C GLU A 113 2.00 3.69 12.41
N PRO A 114 1.86 2.39 12.79
CA PRO A 114 1.22 1.40 11.95
C PRO A 114 -0.23 1.75 11.64
N VAL A 115 -0.58 1.71 10.35
CA VAL A 115 -1.96 1.95 9.89
C VAL A 115 -2.86 0.75 10.19
N ILE A 116 -2.27 -0.46 10.24
CA ILE A 116 -3.00 -1.69 10.54
C ILE A 116 -2.53 -2.33 11.84
N SER A 117 -3.45 -3.04 12.50
CA SER A 117 -3.16 -3.79 13.73
C SER A 117 -2.30 -5.03 13.48
N ASP A 118 -1.63 -5.50 14.54
CA ASP A 118 -0.93 -6.79 14.56
C ASP A 118 -1.83 -7.96 14.15
N LYS A 119 -3.11 -7.95 14.56
CA LYS A 119 -4.08 -8.98 14.17
C LYS A 119 -4.29 -9.02 12.66
N LYS A 120 -4.48 -7.84 12.03
CA LYS A 120 -4.66 -7.74 10.58
C LYS A 120 -3.39 -8.17 9.85
N ALA A 121 -2.21 -7.71 10.29
CA ALA A 121 -0.92 -8.10 9.72
C ALA A 121 -0.66 -9.62 9.83
N PHE A 122 -1.05 -10.24 10.94
CA PHE A 122 -1.00 -11.69 11.14
C PHE A 122 -1.88 -12.43 10.12
N GLU A 123 -3.13 -12.00 9.95
CA GLU A 123 -4.08 -12.59 8.99
C GLU A 123 -3.57 -12.50 7.54
N ILE A 124 -3.08 -11.32 7.15
CA ILE A 124 -2.49 -11.07 5.82
C ILE A 124 -1.25 -11.95 5.62
N SER A 125 -0.37 -12.05 6.61
CA SER A 125 0.83 -12.89 6.53
C SER A 125 0.47 -14.36 6.32
N ARG A 126 -0.57 -14.88 6.99
CA ARG A 126 -1.07 -16.24 6.75
C ARG A 126 -1.60 -16.43 5.34
N GLN A 127 -2.27 -15.41 4.79
CA GLN A 127 -2.79 -15.46 3.42
C GLN A 127 -1.66 -15.49 2.40
N ILE A 128 -0.65 -14.62 2.55
CA ILE A 128 0.54 -14.63 1.70
C ILE A 128 1.20 -16.01 1.73
N LEU A 129 1.43 -16.59 2.91
CA LEU A 129 2.11 -17.88 3.03
C LEU A 129 1.32 -19.08 2.48
N LYS A 130 0.01 -18.93 2.23
CA LYS A 130 -0.79 -19.93 1.49
C LYS A 130 -0.54 -19.84 -0.02
N LEU A 131 -0.31 -18.64 -0.54
CA LEU A 131 -0.07 -18.37 -1.96
C LEU A 131 1.40 -18.55 -2.33
N ASP A 132 2.29 -18.06 -1.47
CA ASP A 132 3.74 -18.08 -1.57
C ASP A 132 4.36 -18.54 -0.24
N PRO A 133 4.53 -19.86 -0.04
CA PRO A 133 5.09 -20.41 1.19
C PRO A 133 6.56 -20.01 1.47
N THR A 134 7.31 -19.55 0.46
CA THR A 134 8.72 -19.16 0.59
C THR A 134 8.89 -17.69 0.95
N ASN A 135 7.80 -16.91 0.97
CA ASN A 135 7.82 -15.49 1.30
C ASN A 135 8.44 -15.19 2.68
N SER A 136 9.62 -14.60 2.68
CA SER A 136 10.38 -14.32 3.91
C SER A 136 9.76 -13.17 4.70
N VAL A 137 9.23 -12.14 4.02
CA VAL A 137 8.59 -10.97 4.64
C VAL A 137 7.38 -11.42 5.46
N ALA A 138 6.44 -12.13 4.84
CA ALA A 138 5.25 -12.63 5.53
C ALA A 138 5.61 -13.58 6.68
N ARG A 139 6.63 -14.41 6.53
CA ARG A 139 7.09 -15.31 7.61
C ARG A 139 7.63 -14.53 8.81
N ASN A 140 8.35 -13.45 8.59
CA ASN A 140 8.89 -12.61 9.66
C ASN A 140 7.77 -11.87 10.38
N VAL A 141 6.89 -11.19 9.63
CA VAL A 141 5.75 -10.46 10.20
C VAL A 141 4.83 -11.38 10.98
N LEU A 142 4.55 -12.59 10.48
CA LEU A 142 3.74 -13.59 11.19
C LEU A 142 4.33 -13.93 12.57
N LYS A 143 5.65 -14.14 12.66
CA LYS A 143 6.32 -14.47 13.92
C LYS A 143 6.30 -13.31 14.91
N GLU A 144 6.57 -12.10 14.42
CA GLU A 144 6.61 -10.90 15.26
C GLU A 144 5.24 -10.55 15.83
N THR A 145 4.21 -10.56 14.96
CA THR A 145 2.82 -10.29 15.35
C THR A 145 2.30 -11.35 16.32
N ALA A 146 2.59 -12.64 16.10
CA ALA A 146 2.23 -13.71 17.05
C ALA A 146 2.83 -13.46 18.45
N LYS A 147 4.14 -13.15 18.50
CA LYS A 147 4.84 -12.88 19.77
C LYS A 147 4.24 -11.67 20.51
N ARG A 148 3.95 -10.57 19.79
CA ARG A 148 3.35 -9.38 20.41
C ARG A 148 1.94 -9.66 20.93
N MET A 149 1.14 -10.40 20.16
CA MET A 149 -0.21 -10.79 20.59
C MET A 149 -0.20 -11.69 21.82
N ASP A 150 0.72 -12.65 21.92
CA ASP A 150 0.88 -13.49 23.12
C ASP A 150 1.26 -12.67 24.35
N ASN A 151 2.19 -11.73 24.20
CA ASN A 151 2.61 -10.83 25.30
C ASN A 151 1.44 -9.95 25.79
N VAL A 152 0.64 -9.40 24.88
CA VAL A 152 -0.54 -8.59 25.24
C VAL A 152 -1.54 -9.41 26.07
N VAL A 153 -1.77 -10.68 25.72
CA VAL A 153 -2.63 -11.58 26.50
C VAL A 153 -2.07 -11.83 27.90
N VAL A 154 -0.74 -12.00 28.02
CA VAL A 154 -0.08 -12.16 29.32
C VAL A 154 -0.25 -10.89 30.18
N ASP A 155 0.01 -9.71 29.64
CA ASP A 155 -0.09 -8.43 30.36
C ASP A 155 -1.51 -8.17 30.89
N PHE A 156 -2.55 -8.44 30.09
CA PHE A 156 -3.95 -8.31 30.54
C PHE A 156 -4.29 -9.26 31.69
N ASN A 157 -3.76 -10.49 31.67
CA ASN A 157 -3.98 -11.45 32.74
C ASN A 157 -3.28 -11.05 34.05
N GLU A 158 -2.07 -10.48 33.96
CA GLU A 158 -1.37 -9.94 35.13
C GLU A 158 -2.12 -8.75 35.74
N LEU A 159 -2.56 -7.79 34.92
CA LEU A 159 -3.37 -6.65 35.36
C LEU A 159 -4.66 -7.08 36.08
N ASN A 160 -5.33 -8.13 35.59
CA ASN A 160 -6.54 -8.67 36.22
C ASN A 160 -6.24 -9.38 37.55
N ARG A 161 -5.06 -10.02 37.71
CA ARG A 161 -4.64 -10.59 39.00
C ARG A 161 -4.44 -9.51 40.06
N PHE A 162 -3.89 -8.36 39.71
CA PHE A 162 -3.72 -7.24 40.65
C PHE A 162 -5.06 -6.59 41.05
N LYS A 163 -6.05 -6.55 40.15
CA LYS A 163 -7.39 -6.02 40.48
C LYS A 163 -8.20 -6.90 41.44
N ASN A 164 -7.96 -8.21 41.43
CA ASN A 164 -8.65 -9.17 42.30
C ASN A 164 -7.95 -9.40 43.65
N ALA A 165 -6.84 -8.70 43.91
CA ALA A 165 -6.03 -8.82 45.12
C ALA A 165 -6.36 -7.76 46.21
N HIS A 166 -7.45 -7.00 46.04
CA HIS A 166 -7.94 -5.99 46.99
C HIS A 166 -9.38 -6.24 47.41
#